data_AF-A0A3E4YLZ0-F1
#
_entry.id   AF-A0A3E4YLZ0-F1
#
_cell.length_a   1.000
_cell.length_b   1.000
_cell.length_c   1.000
_cell.angle_alpha   90.00
_cell.angle_beta   90.00
_cell.angle_gamma   90.00
#
_symmetry.space_group_name_H-M   'P 1'
#
loop_
_entity.id
_entity.type
_entity.pdbx_description
1 polymer ?
#
loop_
_entity_poly.entity_id
_entity_poly.type
_entity_poly.pdbx_seq_one_letter_code
_entity_poly.pdbx_strand_id
1 'polypeptide(L)' 'MVNLNIEEQKILDYLENSYTGARTMNDEGCQIRLARAIAAFKSNPMTTPTALFTPKFIDNYCL' A
#
# COMPACT_ATOMS: atom_id res chain seq x y z
N MET A 1 6.01 -1.28 14.35
CA MET A 1 6.49 -1.15 12.94
C MET A 1 7.03 -2.50 12.53
N VAL A 2 6.69 -2.97 11.32
CA VAL A 2 7.29 -4.17 10.74
C VAL A 2 8.76 -3.89 10.46
N ASN A 3 9.62 -4.86 10.75
CA ASN A 3 11.05 -4.75 10.45
C ASN A 3 11.26 -5.20 9.01
N LEU A 4 11.34 -4.23 8.09
CA LEU A 4 11.52 -4.48 6.67
C LEU A 4 12.98 -4.82 6.38
N ASN A 5 13.21 -5.79 5.50
CA ASN A 5 14.55 -6.03 4.96
C ASN A 5 14.94 -4.91 3.98
N ILE A 6 16.20 -4.90 3.53
CA ILE A 6 16.74 -3.84 2.67
C ILE A 6 15.98 -3.73 1.35
N GLU A 7 15.55 -4.85 0.77
CA GLU A 7 14.83 -4.84 -0.51
C GLU A 7 13.38 -4.38 -0.33
N GLU A 8 12.74 -4.79 0.77
CA GLU A 8 11.42 -4.30 1.15
C GLU A 8 11.44 -2.79 1.42
N GLN A 9 12.49 -2.27 2.05
CA GLN A 9 12.63 -0.83 2.28
C GLN A 9 12.74 -0.06 0.96
N LYS A 10 13.52 -0.53 -0.01
CA LYS A 10 13.63 0.12 -1.33
C LYS A 10 12.28 0.15 -2.08
N ILE A 11 11.50 -0.93 -1.98
CA ILE A 11 10.17 -0.98 -2.58
C ILE A 11 9.25 0.02 -1.89
N LEU A 12 9.29 0.10 -0.55
CA LEU A 12 8.50 1.06 0.19
C LEU A 12 8.86 2.51 -0.20
N ASP A 13 10.15 2.83 -0.30
CA ASP A 13 10.61 4.16 -0.71
C ASP A 13 10.13 4.51 -2.13
N TYR A 14 10.14 3.54 -3.05
CA TYR A 14 9.59 3.72 -4.39
C TYR A 14 8.08 4.01 -4.39
N LEU A 15 7.31 3.30 -3.56
CA LEU A 15 5.88 3.52 -3.40
C LEU A 15 5.58 4.92 -2.81
N GLU A 16 6.33 5.36 -1.81
CA GLU A 16 6.17 6.68 -1.19
C GLU A 16 6.55 7.82 -2.14
N ASN A 17 7.60 7.64 -2.94
CA ASN A 17 7.97 8.59 -4.00
C ASN A 17 6.89 8.67 -5.09
N SER A 18 6.34 7.52 -5.50
CA SER A 18 5.25 7.45 -6.46
C SER A 18 4.00 8.16 -5.94
N TYR A 19 3.67 7.98 -4.65
CA TYR A 19 2.54 8.68 -4.00
C TYR A 19 2.74 10.19 -4.03
N THR A 20 3.96 10.65 -3.74
CA THR A 20 4.32 12.07 -3.82
C THR A 20 4.13 12.61 -5.24
N GLY A 21 4.54 11.86 -6.27
CA GLY A 21 4.29 12.21 -7.67
C GLY A 21 2.80 12.33 -7.98
N ALA A 22 1.99 11.33 -7.60
CA ALA A 22 0.54 11.35 -7.80
C ALA A 22 -0.14 12.54 -7.10
N ARG A 23 0.30 12.88 -5.89
CA ARG A 23 -0.16 14.05 -5.15
C ARG A 23 0.17 15.36 -5.88
N THR A 24 1.40 15.51 -6.37
CA THR A 24 1.83 16.69 -7.14
C THR A 24 1.02 16.87 -8.43
N MET A 25 0.59 15.77 -9.05
CA MET A 25 -0.24 15.79 -10.26
C MET A 25 -1.75 15.95 -9.98
N ASN A 26 -2.16 16.04 -8.71
CA ASN A 26 -3.58 15.98 -8.29
C ASN A 26 -4.34 14.74 -8.82
N ASP A 27 -3.65 13.62 -9.02
CA ASP A 27 -4.27 12.35 -9.42
C ASP A 27 -4.72 11.59 -8.17
N GLU A 28 -5.94 11.85 -7.73
CA GLU A 28 -6.53 11.23 -6.54
C GLU A 28 -6.66 9.71 -6.68
N GLY A 29 -6.94 9.22 -7.89
CA GLY A 29 -7.08 7.79 -8.16
C GLY A 29 -5.77 7.05 -7.91
N CYS A 30 -4.65 7.58 -8.39
CA CYS A 30 -3.33 7.03 -8.12
C CYS A 30 -2.93 7.18 -6.65
N GLN A 31 -3.23 8.31 -6.00
CA GLN A 31 -2.96 8.50 -4.57
C GLN A 31 -3.63 7.41 -3.72
N ILE A 32 -4.92 7.12 -3.96
CA ILE A 32 -5.65 6.09 -3.21
C ILE A 32 -5.03 4.70 -3.41
N ARG A 33 -4.66 4.35 -4.65
CA ARG A 33 -4.04 3.06 -4.97
C ARG A 33 -2.69 2.89 -4.26
N LEU A 34 -1.86 3.92 -4.32
CA LEU A 34 -0.53 3.91 -3.71
C LEU A 34 -0.61 3.91 -2.18
N ALA A 35 -1.54 4.66 -1.57
CA ALA A 35 -1.77 4.64 -0.14
C ALA A 35 -2.16 3.24 0.36
N ARG A 36 -3.01 2.51 -0.38
CA ARG A 36 -3.37 1.12 -0.06
C ARG A 36 -2.17 0.17 -0.16
N ALA A 37 -1.37 0.32 -1.21
CA ALA A 37 -0.14 -0.48 -1.38
C ALA A 37 0.84 -0.23 -0.22
N ILE A 38 1.07 1.03 0.15
CA ILE A 38 1.93 1.42 1.28
C ILE A 38 1.39 0.83 2.59
N ALA A 39 0.08 0.90 2.84
CA ALA A 39 -0.53 0.33 4.04
C ALA A 39 -0.35 -1.19 4.12
N ALA A 40 -0.52 -1.89 3.00
CA ALA A 40 -0.24 -3.33 2.91
C ALA A 40 1.23 -3.64 3.23
N PHE A 41 2.15 -2.89 2.62
CA PHE A 41 3.59 -3.13 2.75
C PHE A 41 4.12 -2.85 4.16
N LYS A 42 3.54 -1.88 4.88
CA LYS A 42 3.87 -1.57 6.27
C LYS A 42 3.23 -2.53 7.28
N SER A 43 2.36 -3.44 6.84
CA SER A 43 1.68 -4.42 7.69
C SER A 43 2.44 -5.75 7.74
N ASN A 44 2.20 -6.55 8.78
CA ASN A 44 2.78 -7.89 8.85
C ASN A 44 2.23 -8.74 7.69
N PRO A 45 3.06 -9.40 6.86
CA PRO A 45 2.59 -10.20 5.73
C PRO A 45 1.68 -11.37 6.14
N MET A 46 1.72 -11.79 7.41
CA MET A 46 0.84 -12.81 7.97
C MET A 46 -0.50 -12.24 8.47
N THR A 47 -0.69 -10.92 8.48
CA THR A 47 -1.97 -10.28 8.80
C THR A 47 -2.98 -10.61 7.71
N THR A 48 -4.19 -11.01 8.11
CA THR A 48 -5.25 -11.33 7.15
C THR A 48 -5.72 -10.08 6.40
N PRO A 49 -6.10 -10.19 5.11
CA PRO A 49 -6.64 -9.05 4.36
C PRO A 49 -7.85 -8.39 5.03
N THR A 50 -8.67 -9.18 5.74
CA THR A 50 -9.84 -8.73 6.52
C THR A 50 -9.51 -7.77 7.66
N ALA A 51 -8.27 -7.76 8.15
CA ALA A 51 -7.82 -6.82 9.17
C ALA A 51 -7.34 -5.48 8.59
N LEU A 52 -7.09 -5.42 7.27
CA LEU A 52 -6.49 -4.26 6.60
C LEU A 52 -7.46 -3.58 5.63
N PHE A 53 -8.36 -4.34 5.02
CA PHE A 53 -9.23 -3.87 3.95
C PHE A 53 -10.70 -4.16 4.23
N THR A 54 -11.57 -3.39 3.58
CA THR A 54 -13.02 -3.60 3.69
C THR A 54 -13.44 -4.89 2.97
N PRO A 55 -14.55 -5.53 3.37
CA PRO A 55 -15.07 -6.73 2.69
C PRO A 55 -15.24 -6.52 1.19
N LYS A 56 -15.85 -5.41 0.78
CA LYS A 56 -16.02 -5.06 -0.65
C LYS A 56 -14.68 -4.98 -1.40
N PHE A 57 -13.61 -4.49 -0.77
CA PHE A 57 -12.31 -4.46 -1.42
C PHE A 57 -11.75 -5.88 -1.59
N ILE A 58 -11.87 -6.70 -0.56
CA ILE A 58 -11.41 -8.09 -0.57
C ILE A 58 -12.13 -8.89 -1.65
N ASP A 59 -13.46 -8.80 -1.71
CA ASP A 59 -14.30 -9.54 -2.66
C ASP A 59 -14.03 -9.18 -4.13
N ASN A 60 -13.58 -7.95 -4.40
CA ASN A 60 -13.34 -7.47 -5.76
C ASN A 60 -11.88 -7.58 -6.21
N TYR A 61 -10.93 -7.71 -5.28
CA TYR A 61 -9.50 -7.52 -5.58
C TYR A 61 -8.53 -8.49 -4.87
N CYS A 62 -8.97 -9.32 -3.92
CA CYS A 62 -8.09 -10.22 -3.16
C CYS A 62 -8.51 -11.70 -3.16
N LEU A 63 -9.77 -12.01 -3.47
CA LEU A 63 -10.32 -13.36 -3.66
C LEU A 63 -10.70 -13.55 -5.13
#